data_AF-A0AAV1W6V4-F1
#
_entry.id   AF-A0AAV1W6V4-F1
#
_cell.length_a   1.000
_cell.length_b   1.000
_cell.length_c   1.000
_cell.angle_alpha   90.00
_cell.angle_beta   90.00
_cell.angle_gamma   90.00
#
_symmetry.space_group_name_H-M   'P 1'
#
loop_
_entity.id
_entity.type
_entity.pdbx_description
1 polymer ?
#
loop_
_entity_poly.entity_id
_entity_poly.type
_entity_poly.pdbx_seq_one_letter_code
_entity_poly.pdbx_strand_id
1 'polypeptide(L)'
;MSDEERMVFLQGWIDSHRNDSITILKKPLIIEEFGKIIKGNIEYRDSFMSDVYSYIYEVAKNSDGGVAAGMVWQIMSEGMESYSDRYEIVLSQSPSATKIIRDQSTRMAALEHPVATQN
;
A
#
# COMPACT_ATOMS: atom_id res chain seq x y z
N MET A 1 12.39 -15.69 8.41
CA MET A 1 11.94 -14.32 8.66
C MET A 1 10.48 -14.34 9.08
N SER A 2 10.20 -13.99 10.33
CA SER A 2 8.86 -13.80 10.88
C SER A 2 8.13 -12.67 10.15
N ASP A 3 6.82 -12.53 10.37
CA ASP A 3 6.06 -11.43 9.79
C ASP A 3 6.48 -10.07 10.38
N GLU A 4 6.89 -10.04 11.66
CA GLU A 4 7.46 -8.85 12.29
C GLU A 4 8.79 -8.42 11.65
N GLU A 5 9.72 -9.35 11.45
CA GLU A 5 11.00 -9.07 10.79
C GLU A 5 10.80 -8.58 9.35
N ARG A 6 9.77 -9.09 8.65
CA ARG A 6 9.38 -8.60 7.32
C ARG A 6 8.85 -7.18 7.35
N MET A 7 8.05 -6.83 8.35
CA MET A 7 7.54 -5.47 8.49
C MET A 7 8.64 -4.48 8.85
N VAL A 8 9.56 -4.85 9.74
CA VAL A 8 10.74 -4.02 10.05
C VAL A 8 11.59 -3.80 8.80
N PHE A 9 11.84 -4.85 8.02
CA PHE A 9 12.55 -4.73 6.75
C PHE A 9 11.82 -3.79 5.78
N LEU A 10 10.51 -3.95 5.62
CA LEU A 10 9.71 -3.14 4.69
C LEU A 10 9.72 -1.66 5.08
N GLN A 11 9.55 -1.34 6.37
CA GLN A 11 9.61 0.03 6.86
C GLN A 11 10.98 0.66 6.58
N GLY A 12 12.07 -0.04 6.94
CA GLY A 12 13.43 0.43 6.65
C GLY A 12 13.70 0.59 5.15
N TRP A 13 13.15 -0.31 4.32
CA TRP A 13 13.23 -0.22 2.87
C TRP A 13 12.52 1.03 2.34
N ILE A 14 11.28 1.28 2.78
CA ILE A 14 10.51 2.46 2.36
C ILE A 14 11.20 3.74 2.84
N ASP A 15 11.66 3.80 4.10
CA ASP A 15 12.36 4.96 4.65
C ASP A 15 13.63 5.29 3.87
N SER A 16 14.43 4.29 3.50
CA SER A 16 15.64 4.49 2.69
C SER A 16 15.30 5.07 1.32
N HIS A 17 14.32 4.50 0.62
CA HIS A 17 13.92 4.98 -0.72
C HIS A 17 13.27 6.36 -0.65
N ARG A 18 12.47 6.61 0.39
CA ARG A 18 11.88 7.92 0.67
C ARG A 18 12.97 8.97 0.87
N ASN A 19 14.01 8.66 1.66
CA ASN A 19 15.11 9.58 1.90
C ASN A 19 15.77 10.01 0.58
N ASP A 20 16.07 9.07 -0.32
CA ASP A 20 16.63 9.39 -1.63
C ASP A 20 15.65 10.20 -2.49
N SER A 21 14.35 9.85 -2.45
CA SER A 21 13.28 10.54 -3.16
C SER A 21 13.18 12.02 -2.77
N ILE A 22 13.27 12.31 -1.47
CA ILE A 22 13.17 13.68 -0.93
C ILE A 22 14.48 14.43 -1.04
N THR A 23 15.62 13.79 -0.73
CA THR A 23 16.88 14.51 -0.54
C THR A 23 17.68 14.65 -1.84
N ILE A 24 17.65 13.62 -2.71
CA ILE A 24 18.43 13.55 -3.94
C ILE A 24 17.54 13.90 -5.14
N LEU A 25 16.47 13.13 -5.35
CA LEU A 25 15.69 13.18 -6.59
C LEU A 25 14.69 14.34 -6.63
N LYS A 26 14.22 14.79 -5.46
CA LYS A 26 13.16 15.80 -5.31
C LYS A 26 11.88 15.41 -6.06
N LYS A 27 11.54 14.12 -6.02
CA LYS A 27 10.34 13.55 -6.65
C LYS A 27 9.51 12.75 -5.63
N PRO A 28 8.21 12.56 -5.86
CA PRO A 28 7.41 11.65 -5.06
C PRO A 28 7.80 10.18 -5.31
N LEU A 29 7.80 9.37 -4.26
CA LEU A 29 7.91 7.91 -4.31
C LEU A 29 6.52 7.29 -4.34
N ILE A 30 6.34 6.28 -5.18
CA ILE A 30 5.15 5.42 -5.17
C ILE A 30 5.64 4.00 -4.88
N ILE A 31 4.99 3.32 -3.95
CA ILE A 31 5.21 1.89 -3.72
C ILE A 31 4.33 1.13 -4.71
N GLU A 32 4.84 0.90 -5.92
CA GLU A 32 4.04 0.36 -7.04
C GLU A 32 3.65 -1.11 -6.86
N GLU A 33 4.35 -1.85 -6.01
CA GLU A 33 4.01 -3.24 -5.71
C GLU A 33 4.23 -3.57 -4.25
N PHE A 34 3.21 -4.14 -3.61
CA PHE A 34 3.35 -4.90 -2.38
C PHE A 34 2.26 -5.97 -2.30
N GLY A 35 2.52 -7.06 -1.59
CA GLY A 35 1.53 -8.11 -1.41
C GLY A 35 2.02 -9.22 -0.49
N LYS A 36 1.09 -10.10 -0.11
CA LYS A 36 1.37 -11.28 0.71
C LYS A 36 0.69 -12.50 0.09
N ILE A 37 1.46 -13.56 -0.14
CA ILE A 37 0.93 -14.86 -0.56
C ILE A 37 -0.07 -15.36 0.47
N ILE A 38 -1.22 -15.86 0.01
CA ILE A 38 -2.16 -16.61 0.83
C ILE A 38 -1.58 -18.03 1.06
N LYS A 39 -1.03 -18.26 2.26
CA LYS A 39 -0.59 -19.58 2.73
C LYS A 39 -1.45 -20.01 3.92
N GLY A 40 -2.71 -20.27 3.66
CA GLY A 40 -3.69 -20.62 4.69
C GLY A 40 -4.55 -19.42 5.05
N ASN A 41 -4.33 -18.84 6.24
CA ASN A 41 -5.24 -17.83 6.79
C ASN A 41 -5.13 -16.48 6.07
N ILE A 42 -6.27 -16.01 5.59
CA ILE A 42 -6.48 -14.71 4.92
C ILE A 42 -6.15 -13.52 5.83
N GLU A 43 -6.30 -13.68 7.15
CA GLU A 43 -6.03 -12.64 8.15
C GLU A 43 -4.57 -12.18 8.13
N TYR A 44 -3.61 -13.07 7.79
CA TYR A 44 -2.20 -12.67 7.68
C TYR A 44 -1.96 -11.70 6.52
N ARG A 45 -2.64 -11.91 5.39
CA ARG A 45 -2.57 -10.98 4.25
C ARG A 45 -3.24 -9.66 4.61
N ASP A 46 -4.41 -9.72 5.25
CA ASP A 46 -5.19 -8.53 5.59
C ASP A 46 -4.47 -7.67 6.65
N SER A 47 -3.86 -8.30 7.66
CA SER A 47 -3.00 -7.60 8.64
C SER A 47 -1.82 -6.93 7.95
N PHE A 48 -1.09 -7.68 7.11
CA PHE A 48 0.03 -7.14 6.35
C PHE A 48 -0.39 -5.93 5.50
N MET A 49 -1.47 -6.06 4.71
CA MET A 49 -1.98 -4.95 3.89
C MET A 49 -2.36 -3.73 4.73
N SER A 50 -2.99 -3.95 5.89
CA SER A 50 -3.39 -2.88 6.80
C SER A 50 -2.17 -2.15 7.37
N ASP A 51 -1.12 -2.89 7.72
CA ASP A 51 0.12 -2.32 8.26
C ASP A 51 0.87 -1.50 7.20
N VAL A 52 1.02 -2.04 5.98
CA VAL A 52 1.65 -1.32 4.86
C VAL A 52 0.90 -0.03 4.55
N TYR A 53 -0.42 -0.10 4.38
CA TYR A 53 -1.22 1.09 4.06
C TYR A 53 -1.23 2.11 5.20
N SER A 54 -1.29 1.67 6.46
CA SER A 54 -1.22 2.58 7.60
C SER A 54 0.11 3.30 7.64
N TYR A 55 1.21 2.58 7.41
CA TYR A 55 2.54 3.19 7.35
C TYR A 55 2.65 4.19 6.19
N ILE A 56 2.22 3.83 4.97
CA ILE A 56 2.18 4.74 3.81
C ILE A 56 1.37 6.00 4.12
N TYR A 57 0.19 5.85 4.72
CA TYR A 57 -0.65 6.99 5.08
C TYR A 57 0.03 7.90 6.11
N GLU A 58 0.62 7.35 7.19
CA GLU A 58 1.27 8.19 8.19
C GLU A 58 2.46 8.95 7.61
N VAL A 59 3.24 8.30 6.72
CA VAL A 59 4.33 8.95 5.99
C VAL A 59 3.81 10.05 5.06
N ALA A 60 2.73 9.80 4.31
CA ALA A 60 2.14 10.76 3.38
C ALA A 60 1.48 11.96 4.09
N LYS A 61 0.87 11.71 5.24
CA LYS A 61 0.21 12.72 6.08
C LYS A 61 1.20 13.69 6.71
N ASN A 62 2.39 13.22 7.08
CA ASN A 62 3.41 14.08 7.68
C ASN A 62 4.01 15.00 6.60
N SER A 63 4.09 16.30 6.91
CA SER A 63 4.44 17.41 5.99
C SER A 63 5.84 17.32 5.34
N ASP A 64 6.60 16.30 5.67
CA ASP A 64 7.95 16.05 5.19
C ASP A 64 7.93 15.32 3.82
N GLY A 65 6.74 14.91 3.36
CA GLY A 65 6.50 14.36 2.02
C GLY A 65 7.22 13.04 1.74
N GLY A 66 7.36 12.71 0.47
CA GLY A 66 8.23 11.64 -0.01
C GLY A 66 7.53 10.38 -0.50
N VAL A 67 6.48 9.88 0.16
CA VAL A 67 5.65 8.78 -0.35
C VAL A 67 4.27 9.29 -0.70
N ALA A 68 3.83 9.07 -1.93
CA ALA A 68 2.57 9.57 -2.46
C ALA A 68 1.47 8.51 -2.55
N ALA A 69 1.83 7.24 -2.75
CA ALA A 69 0.85 6.16 -2.91
C ALA A 69 1.48 4.77 -2.69
N GLY A 70 0.61 3.77 -2.59
CA GLY A 70 0.96 2.35 -2.58
C GLY A 70 -0.06 1.52 -3.35
N MET A 71 0.39 0.50 -4.06
CA MET A 71 -0.43 -0.36 -4.91
C MET A 71 -0.24 -1.83 -4.55
N VAL A 72 -1.37 -2.52 -4.30
CA VAL A 72 -1.36 -3.97 -4.08
C VAL A 72 -1.07 -4.71 -5.38
N TRP A 73 -0.20 -5.72 -5.29
CA TRP A 73 -0.06 -6.76 -6.29
C TRP A 73 -0.85 -8.00 -5.83
N GLN A 74 -1.86 -8.48 -6.55
CA GLN A 74 -2.51 -7.84 -7.70
C GLN A 74 -4.03 -8.01 -7.63
N ILE A 75 -4.77 -7.04 -8.16
CA ILE A 75 -6.22 -7.17 -8.30
C ILE A 75 -6.52 -8.03 -9.52
N MET A 76 -7.42 -9.00 -9.35
CA MET A 76 -7.88 -9.86 -10.45
C MET A 76 -9.41 -9.88 -10.53
N SER A 77 -9.92 -10.16 -11.72
CA SER A 77 -11.35 -10.36 -11.94
C SER A 77 -11.73 -11.83 -11.72
N GLU A 78 -13.02 -12.09 -11.51
CA GLU A 78 -13.56 -13.46 -11.43
C GLU A 78 -13.27 -14.24 -12.72
N GLY A 79 -13.01 -15.55 -12.61
CA GLY A 79 -12.75 -16.42 -13.77
C GLY A 79 -11.32 -16.32 -14.32
N MET A 80 -10.43 -15.58 -13.64
CA MET A 80 -9.03 -15.44 -14.04
C MET A 80 -8.07 -16.36 -13.27
N GLU A 81 -8.57 -17.41 -12.62
CA GLU A 81 -7.78 -18.24 -11.69
C GLU A 81 -6.53 -18.85 -12.35
N SER A 82 -6.57 -19.09 -13.66
CA SER A 82 -5.42 -19.56 -14.44
C SER A 82 -4.21 -18.61 -14.48
N TYR A 83 -4.39 -17.33 -14.14
CA TYR A 83 -3.33 -16.33 -14.05
C TYR A 83 -2.85 -16.07 -12.61
N SER A 84 -3.40 -16.80 -11.63
CA SER A 84 -3.03 -16.63 -10.23
C SER A 84 -1.54 -16.94 -10.01
N ASP A 85 -0.84 -15.97 -9.43
CA ASP A 85 0.51 -16.12 -8.89
C ASP A 85 0.50 -16.24 -7.35
N ARG A 86 -0.68 -16.43 -6.76
CA ARG A 86 -1.00 -16.56 -5.33
C ARG A 86 -1.01 -15.24 -4.54
N TYR A 87 -0.92 -14.11 -5.22
CA TYR A 87 -1.08 -12.76 -4.64
C TYR A 87 -2.42 -12.11 -5.00
N GLU A 88 -3.25 -12.81 -5.75
CA GLU A 88 -4.50 -12.26 -6.27
C GLU A 88 -5.45 -11.79 -5.19
N ILE A 89 -6.08 -10.66 -5.47
CA ILE A 89 -7.20 -10.11 -4.72
C ILE A 89 -8.35 -10.00 -5.70
N VAL A 90 -9.26 -10.98 -5.67
CA VAL A 90 -10.54 -10.88 -6.36
C VAL A 90 -11.50 -10.12 -5.45
N LEU A 91 -11.78 -8.85 -5.78
CA LEU A 91 -12.46 -7.90 -4.88
C LEU A 91 -13.85 -8.36 -4.44
N SER A 92 -14.60 -9.04 -5.33
CA SER A 92 -15.93 -9.59 -5.03
C SER A 92 -15.88 -10.80 -4.08
N GLN A 93 -14.75 -11.50 -4.02
CA GLN A 93 -14.54 -12.69 -3.21
C GLN A 93 -13.74 -12.40 -1.93
N SER A 94 -13.15 -11.21 -1.79
CA SER A 94 -12.29 -10.80 -0.66
C SER A 94 -12.80 -9.53 0.03
N PRO A 95 -13.98 -9.58 0.70
CA PRO A 95 -14.61 -8.39 1.28
C PRO A 95 -13.75 -7.65 2.30
N SER A 96 -12.90 -8.36 3.06
CA SER A 96 -11.97 -7.79 4.02
C SER A 96 -10.86 -6.97 3.35
N ALA A 97 -10.17 -7.55 2.35
CA ALA A 97 -9.17 -6.83 1.55
C ALA A 97 -9.78 -5.65 0.79
N THR A 98 -10.98 -5.82 0.21
CA THR A 98 -11.72 -4.75 -0.45
C THR A 98 -12.02 -3.59 0.50
N LYS A 99 -12.40 -3.89 1.75
CA LYS A 99 -12.59 -2.87 2.78
C LYS A 99 -11.28 -2.14 3.10
N ILE A 100 -10.17 -2.86 3.29
CA ILE A 100 -8.85 -2.27 3.57
C ILE A 100 -8.43 -1.30 2.46
N ILE A 101 -8.53 -1.74 1.20
CA ILE A 101 -8.21 -0.91 0.02
C ILE A 101 -9.09 0.34 0.00
N ARG A 102 -10.41 0.19 0.13
CA ARG A 102 -11.35 1.32 0.12
C ARG A 102 -11.06 2.32 1.24
N ASP A 103 -10.83 1.83 2.45
CA ASP A 103 -10.59 2.68 3.61
C ASP A 103 -9.26 3.44 3.45
N GLN A 104 -8.21 2.80 2.91
CA GLN A 104 -6.97 3.49 2.56
C GLN A 104 -7.19 4.55 1.47
N SER A 105 -7.87 4.21 0.37
CA SER A 105 -8.14 5.17 -0.70
C SER A 105 -8.91 6.40 -0.19
N THR A 106 -9.86 6.19 0.72
CA THR A 106 -10.63 7.26 1.37
C THR A 106 -9.73 8.14 2.25
N ARG A 107 -8.84 7.53 3.04
CA ARG A 107 -7.87 8.25 3.89
C ARG A 107 -6.91 9.10 3.06
N MET A 108 -6.37 8.55 1.98
CA MET A 108 -5.44 9.26 1.09
C MET A 108 -6.14 10.42 0.35
N ALA A 109 -7.37 10.21 -0.13
CA ALA A 109 -8.16 11.29 -0.75
C ALA A 109 -8.43 12.45 0.22
N ALA A 110 -8.58 12.17 1.52
CA ALA A 110 -8.73 13.21 2.54
C ALA A 110 -7.45 14.01 2.82
N LEU A 111 -6.27 13.52 2.41
CA LEU A 111 -5.01 14.27 2.45
C LEU A 111 -4.87 15.24 1.28
N GLU A 112 -5.66 15.09 0.22
CA GLU A 112 -5.64 16.04 -0.90
C GLU A 112 -6.10 17.41 -0.40
N HIS A 113 -5.19 18.38 -0.36
CA HIS A 113 -5.58 19.77 -0.21
C HIS A 113 -6.38 20.20 -1.43
N PRO A 114 -7.52 20.91 -1.28
CA PRO A 114 -8.17 21.54 -2.42
C PRO A 114 -7.15 22.45 -3.10
N VAL A 115 -6.89 22.19 -4.38
CA VAL A 115 -6.08 23.06 -5.23
C VAL A 115 -6.68 24.46 -5.09
N ALA A 116 -5.91 25.40 -4.54
CA ALA A 116 -6.34 26.78 -4.48
C ALA A 116 -6.62 27.24 -5.92
N THR A 117 -7.89 27.42 -6.25
CA THR A 117 -8.30 28.11 -7.47
C THR A 117 -7.72 29.51 -7.41
N GLN A 118 -6.69 29.74 -8.23
CA GLN A 118 -6.21 31.09 -8.50
C GLN A 118 -7.31 31.82 -9.27
N ASN A 119 -7.95 32.78 -8.61
CA ASN A 119 -8.79 33.81 -9.24
C ASN A 119 -7.91 34.97 -9.73
#